data_AF-A0AAQ3P022-F1
#
_entry.id   AF-A0AAQ3P022-F1
#
_cell.length_a   1.000
_cell.length_b   1.000
_cell.length_c   1.000
_cell.angle_alpha   90.00
_cell.angle_beta   90.00
_cell.angle_gamma   90.00
#
_symmetry.space_group_name_H-M   'P 1'
#
loop_
_entity.id
_entity.type
_entity.pdbx_description
1 polymer ?
#
loop_
_entity_poly.entity_id
_entity_poly.type
_entity_poly.pdbx_seq_one_letter_code
_entity_poly.pdbx_strand_id
1 'polypeptide(L)'
;MELHSSDGRLRTKIEIDRVVTSAPGKVLMTGGYLILERPNSGLVLSTNARFYAIIKPLHHEIKSDSWAWAWTDVRLTSPQLSREALYKLALTNLDIQTVSSRHVFRFRLIVSPDTRNPFVEYAVQYSVAAAYATFDQSKKEVLHKLLLQGLDITILGSNDFYSYRNEIERRGLPLTPESLASLPPFSSITFNADGADGGNCKPEVAKTGLGSSAAMTTAVVAALLHYLDVVKLSSSKDYRERKDVADLDMVHKIAQTAHCISQGKVGSGFDVSSAVYGSQRYVRFSPEVISSTQIADKAVPLPDVLTEIVRGKWDHDTIEFSLPPLMTLLLGEPGTGGSSTPSMVGAVKKWQKSDPQKSLDTWRKLSEANSALEMQLNLLSKLAKEQWNAYKSVIESCSILRSDKVFLGNQL
;
A
#
# COMPACT_ATOMS: atom_id res chain seq x y z
N MET A 1 0.43 -8.38 43.28
CA MET A 1 -0.71 -9.15 43.83
C MET A 1 -1.08 -10.16 42.76
N GLU A 2 -0.63 -11.39 42.93
CA GLU A 2 -0.72 -12.47 41.94
C GLU A 2 -2.14 -13.03 41.91
N LEU A 3 -2.71 -13.16 40.71
CA LEU A 3 -3.95 -13.92 40.48
C LEU A 3 -3.56 -15.25 39.81
N HIS A 4 -3.65 -16.33 40.58
CA HIS A 4 -3.55 -17.69 40.09
C HIS A 4 -4.81 -18.06 39.28
N SER A 5 -4.64 -18.48 38.03
CA SER A 5 -5.63 -19.31 37.34
C SER A 5 -5.31 -20.79 37.56
N SER A 6 -6.35 -21.60 37.74
CA SER A 6 -6.32 -23.03 38.08
C SER A 6 -5.90 -23.98 36.94
N ASP A 7 -5.03 -23.52 36.05
CA ASP A 7 -4.37 -24.37 35.05
C ASP A 7 -2.90 -23.93 34.99
N GLY A 8 -2.00 -24.82 35.41
CA GLY A 8 -0.60 -24.55 35.76
C GLY A 8 0.32 -24.22 34.59
N ARG A 9 -0.11 -23.41 33.62
CA ARG A 9 0.77 -22.89 32.56
C ARG A 9 1.30 -21.52 32.94
N LEU A 10 2.60 -21.46 33.25
CA LEU A 10 3.39 -20.24 33.12
C LEU A 10 3.21 -19.68 31.70
N ARG A 11 2.43 -18.61 31.55
CA ARG A 11 2.34 -17.85 30.30
C ARG A 11 3.64 -17.06 30.10
N THR A 12 4.65 -17.69 29.52
CA THR A 12 5.85 -17.02 29.02
C THR A 12 5.62 -16.51 27.61
N LYS A 13 5.76 -15.18 27.42
CA LYS A 13 5.67 -14.39 26.16
C LYS A 13 4.30 -14.41 25.46
N ILE A 14 3.86 -13.23 25.05
CA ILE A 14 2.64 -13.01 24.26
C ILE A 14 2.79 -13.79 22.95
N GLU A 15 2.07 -14.91 22.80
CA GLU A 15 1.78 -15.48 21.48
C GLU A 15 1.00 -14.41 20.70
N ILE A 16 1.61 -13.91 19.61
CA ILE A 16 0.91 -12.99 18.72
C ILE A 16 -0.03 -13.84 17.86
N ASP A 17 -1.24 -14.07 18.36
CA ASP A 17 -2.26 -14.85 17.65
C ASP A 17 -2.73 -14.17 16.36
N ARG A 18 -2.53 -12.85 16.26
CA ARG A 18 -2.90 -12.05 15.09
C ARG A 18 -2.15 -10.73 15.05
N VAL A 19 -1.82 -10.29 13.85
CA VAL A 19 -1.34 -8.94 13.56
C VAL A 19 -2.32 -8.24 12.64
N VAL A 20 -2.68 -7.00 12.98
CA VAL A 20 -3.48 -6.13 12.13
C VAL A 20 -2.68 -4.87 11.86
N THR A 21 -2.43 -4.58 10.60
CA THR A 21 -1.81 -3.32 10.16
C THR A 21 -2.73 -2.62 9.18
N SER A 22 -2.45 -1.34 8.96
CA SER A 22 -3.10 -0.62 7.88
C SER A 22 -2.21 0.44 7.29
N ALA A 23 -2.41 0.74 6.01
CA ALA A 23 -1.71 1.79 5.28
C ALA A 23 -2.72 2.74 4.60
N PRO A 24 -2.48 4.05 4.61
CA PRO A 24 -3.37 5.03 3.99
C PRO A 24 -3.28 4.98 2.46
N GLY A 25 -4.35 5.44 1.80
CA GLY A 25 -4.30 5.84 0.40
C GLY A 25 -3.50 7.13 0.20
N LYS A 26 -3.31 7.53 -1.05
CA LYS A 26 -2.53 8.72 -1.40
C LYS A 26 -3.19 9.59 -2.46
N VAL A 27 -2.75 10.84 -2.53
CA VAL A 27 -3.02 11.78 -3.61
C VAL A 27 -1.75 12.56 -3.92
N LEU A 28 -1.41 12.65 -5.21
CA LEU A 28 -0.30 13.47 -5.68
C LEU A 28 -0.84 14.87 -6.00
N MET A 29 -0.46 15.87 -5.22
CA MET A 29 -0.87 17.27 -5.45
C MET A 29 0.02 17.95 -6.50
N THR A 30 1.33 17.72 -6.43
CA THR A 30 2.33 18.33 -7.33
C THR A 30 3.34 17.28 -7.79
N GLY A 31 4.07 17.57 -8.87
CA GLY A 31 5.08 16.66 -9.39
C GLY A 31 4.55 15.59 -10.36
N GLY A 32 3.33 15.73 -10.88
CA GLY A 32 2.79 14.85 -11.91
C GLY A 32 3.76 14.70 -13.09
N TYR A 33 4.13 13.46 -13.42
CA TYR A 33 5.22 13.07 -14.33
C TYR A 33 6.63 13.50 -13.91
N LEU A 34 6.83 14.74 -13.45
CA LEU A 34 8.15 15.26 -13.04
C LEU A 34 8.80 14.39 -11.96
N ILE A 35 8.02 13.89 -10.99
CA ILE A 35 8.48 13.04 -9.88
C ILE A 35 9.09 11.70 -10.33
N LEU A 36 8.95 11.35 -11.61
CA LEU A 36 9.63 10.20 -12.21
C LEU A 36 11.12 10.48 -12.46
N GLU A 37 11.61 11.69 -12.28
CA GLU A 37 13.01 12.06 -12.57
C GLU A 37 13.58 12.91 -11.43
N ARG A 38 14.76 12.54 -10.92
CA ARG A 38 15.49 13.37 -9.97
C ARG A 38 15.99 14.64 -10.66
N PRO A 39 16.09 15.78 -9.94
CA PRO A 39 15.79 15.99 -8.51
C PRO A 39 14.35 16.45 -8.24
N ASN A 40 13.40 16.26 -9.16
CA ASN A 40 12.05 16.81 -9.02
C ASN A 40 11.31 16.17 -7.84
N SER A 41 10.71 17.01 -7.00
CA SER A 41 9.84 16.62 -5.89
C SER A 41 8.36 16.60 -6.28
N GLY A 42 7.57 15.86 -5.50
CA GLY A 42 6.12 16.04 -5.46
C GLY A 42 5.58 16.10 -4.05
N LEU A 43 4.54 16.90 -3.86
CA LEU A 43 3.74 16.92 -2.64
C LEU A 43 2.71 15.80 -2.70
N VAL A 44 2.77 14.91 -1.73
CA VAL A 44 1.90 13.76 -1.60
C VAL A 44 1.16 13.84 -0.29
N LEU A 45 -0.17 13.74 -0.34
CA LEU A 45 -1.01 13.66 0.84
C LEU A 45 -1.52 12.24 1.02
N SER A 46 -1.34 11.71 2.23
CA SER A 46 -2.01 10.50 2.67
C SER A 46 -3.49 10.79 2.94
N THR A 47 -4.39 9.93 2.49
CA THR A 47 -5.82 10.08 2.74
C THR A 47 -6.25 9.35 4.02
N ASN A 48 -7.49 9.60 4.44
CA ASN A 48 -8.16 8.86 5.51
C ASN A 48 -8.62 7.46 5.08
N ALA A 49 -8.66 7.16 3.78
CA ALA A 49 -8.93 5.82 3.28
C ALA A 49 -7.79 4.88 3.67
N ARG A 50 -8.10 3.68 4.20
CA ARG A 50 -7.09 2.73 4.67
C ARG A 50 -7.26 1.35 4.07
N PHE A 51 -6.15 0.74 3.71
CA PHE A 51 -6.08 -0.68 3.43
C PHE A 51 -5.58 -1.40 4.67
N TYR A 52 -6.22 -2.50 5.02
CA TYR A 52 -5.93 -3.32 6.20
C TYR A 52 -5.42 -4.69 5.75
N ALA A 53 -4.44 -5.19 6.49
CA ALA A 53 -3.97 -6.57 6.38
C ALA A 53 -4.05 -7.23 7.76
N ILE A 54 -4.59 -8.45 7.79
CA ILE A 54 -4.72 -9.26 8.98
C ILE A 54 -3.92 -10.54 8.72
N ILE A 55 -2.99 -10.86 9.61
CA ILE A 55 -2.17 -12.07 9.53
C ILE A 55 -2.34 -12.86 10.81
N LYS A 56 -2.58 -14.16 10.66
CA LYS A 56 -2.69 -15.13 11.76
C LYS A 56 -2.19 -16.50 11.30
N PRO A 57 -1.88 -17.44 12.21
CA PRO A 57 -1.51 -18.78 11.81
C PRO A 57 -2.66 -19.47 11.08
N LEU A 58 -2.33 -20.26 10.05
CA LEU A 58 -3.33 -21.06 9.33
C LEU A 58 -3.69 -22.34 10.11
N HIS A 59 -2.71 -22.89 10.83
CA HIS A 59 -2.80 -24.11 11.63
C HIS A 59 -2.37 -23.81 13.08
N HIS A 60 -3.23 -24.15 14.05
CA HIS A 60 -2.93 -23.94 15.47
C HIS A 60 -2.00 -25.02 16.06
N GLU A 61 -1.93 -26.20 15.44
CA GLU A 61 -1.08 -27.30 15.85
C GLU A 61 -0.12 -27.67 14.71
N ILE A 62 1.18 -27.71 15.02
CA ILE A 62 2.20 -28.26 14.12
C ILE A 62 2.11 -29.79 14.27
N LYS A 63 1.78 -30.50 13.19
CA LYS A 63 1.70 -31.97 13.23
C LYS A 63 3.10 -32.55 13.49
N SER A 64 3.18 -33.71 14.15
CA SER A 64 4.46 -34.41 14.38
C SER A 64 5.23 -34.66 13.08
N ASP A 65 4.51 -34.84 11.97
CA ASP A 65 5.07 -35.14 10.66
C ASP A 65 5.49 -33.87 9.88
N SER A 66 5.32 -32.68 10.48
CA SER A 66 5.51 -31.37 9.83
C SER A 66 6.96 -30.94 9.68
N TRP A 67 7.90 -31.60 10.35
CA TRP A 67 9.31 -31.21 10.36
C TRP A 67 9.98 -31.43 8.98
N ALA A 68 9.29 -32.14 8.09
CA ALA A 68 9.72 -32.44 6.72
C ALA A 68 9.03 -31.56 5.65
N TRP A 69 8.18 -30.59 6.02
CA TRP A 69 7.54 -29.75 5.00
C TRP A 69 8.54 -28.76 4.42
N ALA A 70 8.98 -29.03 3.19
CA ALA A 70 9.69 -28.07 2.35
C ALA A 70 8.84 -26.84 1.96
N TRP A 71 7.60 -26.74 2.47
CA TRP A 71 6.59 -25.79 2.03
C TRP A 71 5.81 -25.20 3.19
N THR A 72 5.46 -23.92 3.06
CA THR A 72 4.53 -23.20 3.92
C THR A 72 3.22 -22.95 3.17
N ASP A 73 2.09 -23.26 3.81
CA ASP A 73 0.77 -22.93 3.29
C ASP A 73 0.48 -21.44 3.47
N VAL A 74 -0.01 -20.79 2.42
CA VAL A 74 -0.42 -19.39 2.48
C VAL A 74 -1.84 -19.29 1.93
N ARG A 75 -2.78 -18.83 2.75
CA ARG A 75 -4.13 -18.48 2.33
C ARG A 75 -4.26 -16.97 2.23
N LEU A 76 -4.79 -16.50 1.11
CA LEU A 76 -5.18 -15.11 0.90
C LEU A 76 -6.69 -15.01 0.75
N THR A 77 -7.33 -14.23 1.62
CA THR A 77 -8.77 -13.97 1.57
C THR A 77 -9.02 -12.49 1.26
N SER A 78 -9.83 -12.21 0.25
CA SER A 78 -10.35 -10.88 -0.08
C SER A 78 -11.89 -10.93 -0.06
N PRO A 79 -12.52 -10.65 1.09
CA PRO A 79 -13.98 -10.73 1.22
C PRO A 79 -14.72 -9.82 0.25
N GLN A 80 -14.19 -8.61 0.01
CA GLN A 80 -14.78 -7.62 -0.89
C GLN A 80 -14.82 -8.08 -2.35
N LEU A 81 -13.90 -8.94 -2.77
CA LEU A 81 -13.89 -9.55 -4.10
C LEU A 81 -14.56 -10.93 -4.12
N SER A 82 -14.99 -11.45 -2.97
CA SER A 82 -15.41 -12.85 -2.80
C SER A 82 -14.37 -13.82 -3.35
N ARG A 83 -13.08 -13.54 -3.11
CA ARG A 83 -11.95 -14.33 -3.63
C ARG A 83 -11.13 -14.92 -2.50
N GLU A 84 -10.75 -16.17 -2.68
CA GLU A 84 -9.75 -16.86 -1.89
C GLU A 84 -8.68 -17.43 -2.85
N ALA A 85 -7.43 -17.31 -2.45
CA ALA A 85 -6.29 -17.89 -3.16
C ALA A 85 -5.42 -18.69 -2.19
N LEU A 86 -4.95 -19.84 -2.65
CA LEU A 86 -4.07 -20.71 -1.89
C LEU A 86 -2.71 -20.79 -2.60
N TYR A 87 -1.66 -20.55 -1.84
CA TYR A 87 -0.28 -20.63 -2.30
C TYR A 87 0.53 -21.58 -1.44
N LYS A 88 1.60 -22.10 -2.04
CA LYS A 88 2.66 -22.84 -1.37
C LYS A 88 3.95 -22.06 -1.52
N LEU A 89 4.57 -21.69 -0.41
CA LEU A 89 5.89 -21.05 -0.36
C LEU A 89 6.94 -22.11 -0.08
N ALA A 90 7.87 -22.34 -1.00
CA ALA A 90 9.00 -23.25 -0.79
C ALA A 90 9.98 -22.64 0.21
N LEU A 91 10.32 -23.36 1.28
CA LEU A 91 11.23 -22.86 2.31
C LEU A 91 12.72 -22.92 1.90
N THR A 92 13.04 -23.64 0.83
CA THR A 92 14.42 -23.80 0.32
C THR A 92 14.86 -22.64 -0.55
N ASN A 93 13.99 -22.16 -1.44
CA ASN A 93 14.30 -21.11 -2.41
C ASN A 93 13.31 -19.93 -2.37
N LEU A 94 12.33 -19.96 -1.45
CA LEU A 94 11.31 -18.94 -1.27
C LEU A 94 10.44 -18.70 -2.52
N ASP A 95 10.37 -19.68 -3.43
CA ASP A 95 9.46 -19.62 -4.57
C ASP A 95 8.01 -19.82 -4.13
N ILE A 96 7.10 -19.04 -4.71
CA ILE A 96 5.68 -19.08 -4.36
C ILE A 96 4.84 -19.55 -5.54
N GLN A 97 4.06 -20.60 -5.31
CA GLN A 97 3.30 -21.28 -6.35
C GLN A 97 1.82 -21.31 -5.99
N THR A 98 0.95 -21.02 -6.97
CA THR A 98 -0.50 -21.12 -6.80
C THR A 98 -0.94 -22.58 -6.84
N VAL A 99 -1.76 -22.99 -5.88
CA VAL A 99 -2.32 -24.34 -5.86
C VAL A 99 -3.51 -24.42 -6.80
N SER A 100 -3.38 -25.15 -7.92
CA SER A 100 -4.49 -25.37 -8.85
C SER A 100 -5.58 -26.25 -8.22
N SER A 101 -6.84 -25.97 -8.57
CA SER A 101 -8.09 -26.51 -8.00
C SER A 101 -8.19 -28.06 -7.98
N ARG A 102 -7.32 -28.79 -8.69
CA ARG A 102 -7.35 -30.26 -8.76
C ARG A 102 -6.83 -30.96 -7.49
N HIS A 103 -6.06 -30.29 -6.63
CA HIS A 103 -5.52 -30.88 -5.39
C HIS A 103 -6.28 -30.49 -4.11
N VAL A 104 -7.35 -29.68 -4.23
CA VAL A 104 -8.13 -29.21 -3.07
C VAL A 104 -9.29 -30.18 -2.77
N PHE A 105 -9.00 -31.46 -2.58
CA PHE A 105 -10.00 -32.45 -2.14
C PHE A 105 -10.32 -32.38 -0.64
N ARG A 106 -9.63 -31.51 0.12
CA ARG A 106 -9.83 -31.35 1.58
C ARG A 106 -10.63 -30.11 2.00
N PHE A 107 -10.69 -29.09 1.17
CA PHE A 107 -11.47 -27.87 1.43
C PHE A 107 -12.47 -27.73 0.28
N ARG A 108 -13.75 -27.93 0.58
CA ARG A 108 -14.86 -27.92 -0.38
C ARG A 108 -15.13 -26.50 -0.89
N LEU A 109 -14.18 -25.91 -1.62
CA LEU A 109 -14.19 -24.52 -2.05
C LEU A 109 -14.02 -24.40 -3.57
N ILE A 110 -14.87 -23.56 -4.17
CA ILE A 110 -14.83 -23.23 -5.60
C ILE A 110 -13.67 -22.26 -5.83
N VAL A 111 -12.49 -22.78 -6.19
CA VAL A 111 -11.32 -21.97 -6.55
C VAL A 111 -11.46 -21.52 -8.01
N SER A 112 -11.56 -20.21 -8.24
CA SER A 112 -11.65 -19.63 -9.59
C SER A 112 -10.32 -19.77 -10.35
N PRO A 113 -10.32 -19.83 -11.71
CA PRO A 113 -9.13 -20.16 -12.50
C PRO A 113 -8.00 -19.10 -12.52
N ASP A 114 -8.25 -17.89 -12.00
CA ASP A 114 -7.32 -16.76 -12.13
C ASP A 114 -7.28 -15.91 -10.83
N THR A 115 -6.91 -16.56 -9.72
CA THR A 115 -6.91 -16.01 -8.36
C THR A 115 -5.56 -15.44 -7.91
N ARG A 116 -4.59 -15.32 -8.82
CA ARG A 116 -3.26 -14.79 -8.49
C ARG A 116 -3.33 -13.33 -8.07
N ASN A 117 -2.54 -12.99 -7.06
CA ASN A 117 -2.35 -11.62 -6.61
C ASN A 117 -0.85 -11.37 -6.49
N PRO A 118 -0.19 -10.93 -7.57
CA PRO A 118 1.27 -10.79 -7.59
C PRO A 118 1.77 -9.85 -6.48
N PHE A 119 0.99 -8.82 -6.13
CA PHE A 119 1.33 -7.90 -5.04
C PHE A 119 1.45 -8.60 -3.68
N VAL A 120 0.57 -9.56 -3.39
CA VAL A 120 0.64 -10.33 -2.15
C VAL A 120 1.70 -11.43 -2.26
N GLU A 121 1.84 -12.07 -3.42
CA GLU A 121 2.85 -13.09 -3.66
C GLU A 121 4.26 -12.56 -3.38
N TYR A 122 4.60 -11.41 -3.99
CA TYR A 122 5.89 -10.76 -3.74
C TYR A 122 5.98 -10.19 -2.33
N ALA A 123 4.89 -9.68 -1.73
CA ALA A 123 4.93 -9.24 -0.34
C ALA A 123 5.31 -10.39 0.62
N VAL A 124 4.73 -11.58 0.44
CA VAL A 124 5.06 -12.79 1.23
C VAL A 124 6.50 -13.20 1.00
N GLN A 125 6.88 -13.41 -0.26
CA GLN A 125 8.21 -13.87 -0.62
C GLN A 125 9.30 -12.94 -0.09
N TYR A 126 9.16 -11.63 -0.27
CA TYR A 126 10.18 -10.65 0.13
C TYR A 126 10.21 -10.41 1.64
N SER A 127 9.07 -10.50 2.33
CA SER A 127 9.04 -10.36 3.80
C SER A 127 9.70 -11.56 4.48
N VAL A 128 9.44 -12.78 4.00
CA VAL A 128 10.10 -14.00 4.52
C VAL A 128 11.60 -13.98 4.20
N ALA A 129 11.99 -13.57 2.99
CA ALA A 129 13.40 -13.40 2.64
C ALA A 129 14.10 -12.38 3.54
N ALA A 130 13.44 -11.24 3.81
CA ALA A 130 13.96 -10.22 4.71
C ALA A 130 14.12 -10.73 6.14
N ALA A 131 13.22 -11.58 6.62
CA ALA A 131 13.36 -12.23 7.93
C ALA A 131 14.59 -13.14 7.97
N TYR A 132 14.79 -13.99 6.95
CA TYR A 132 15.99 -14.84 6.84
C TYR A 132 17.29 -14.04 6.69
N ALA A 133 17.26 -12.90 6.02
CA ALA A 133 18.41 -12.00 5.86
C ALA A 133 18.79 -11.27 7.16
N THR A 134 17.81 -11.02 8.04
CA THR A 134 18.00 -10.22 9.26
C THR A 134 18.34 -11.07 10.48
N PHE A 135 17.85 -12.31 10.54
CA PHE A 135 17.93 -13.15 11.74
C PHE A 135 19.21 -13.95 11.87
N ASP A 136 19.65 -14.16 13.11
CA ASP A 136 20.66 -15.15 13.46
C ASP A 136 20.10 -16.59 13.40
N GLN A 137 20.95 -17.59 13.59
CA GLN A 137 20.55 -19.00 13.50
C GLN A 137 19.42 -19.38 14.48
N SER A 138 19.44 -18.84 15.70
CA SER A 138 18.43 -19.15 16.72
C SER A 138 17.05 -18.59 16.34
N LYS A 139 17.01 -17.36 15.81
CA LYS A 139 15.78 -16.74 15.33
C LYS A 139 15.28 -17.38 14.03
N LYS A 140 16.17 -17.90 13.17
CA LYS A 140 15.79 -18.66 11.98
C LYS A 140 15.04 -19.96 12.31
N GLU A 141 15.40 -20.64 13.40
CA GLU A 141 14.66 -21.82 13.86
C GLU A 141 13.26 -21.46 14.36
N VAL A 142 13.12 -20.34 15.08
CA VAL A 142 11.81 -19.81 15.51
C VAL A 142 10.96 -19.41 14.31
N LEU A 143 11.55 -18.70 13.35
CA LEU A 143 10.92 -18.33 12.08
C LEU A 143 10.43 -19.58 11.33
N HIS A 144 11.25 -20.63 11.25
CA HIS A 144 10.86 -21.86 10.58
C HIS A 144 9.64 -22.51 11.25
N LYS A 145 9.61 -22.61 12.58
CA LYS A 145 8.45 -23.11 13.32
C LYS A 145 7.20 -22.27 13.08
N LEU A 146 7.34 -20.95 13.03
CA LEU A 146 6.24 -20.04 12.74
C LEU A 146 5.69 -20.24 11.33
N LEU A 147 6.56 -20.41 10.33
CA LEU A 147 6.17 -20.67 8.95
C LEU A 147 5.49 -22.03 8.77
N LEU A 148 5.87 -23.05 9.55
CA LEU A 148 5.19 -24.36 9.55
C LEU A 148 3.72 -24.28 10.00
N GLN A 149 3.32 -23.25 10.75
CA GLN A 149 1.91 -23.01 11.09
C GLN A 149 1.10 -22.46 9.89
N GLY A 150 1.75 -22.10 8.78
CA GLY A 150 1.10 -21.46 7.64
C GLY A 150 0.69 -20.01 7.93
N LEU A 151 0.41 -19.27 6.85
CA LEU A 151 0.02 -17.87 6.89
C LEU A 151 -1.41 -17.71 6.38
N ASP A 152 -2.30 -17.22 7.24
CA ASP A 152 -3.64 -16.79 6.81
C ASP A 152 -3.71 -15.27 6.73
N ILE A 153 -3.79 -14.76 5.51
CA ILE A 153 -3.74 -13.35 5.17
C ILE A 153 -5.13 -12.90 4.72
N THR A 154 -5.72 -11.94 5.41
CA THR A 154 -6.96 -11.26 4.97
C THR A 154 -6.66 -9.82 4.61
N ILE A 155 -7.14 -9.37 3.44
CA ILE A 155 -6.97 -8.00 2.96
C ILE A 155 -8.32 -7.29 2.80
N LEU A 156 -8.39 -6.04 3.26
CA LEU A 156 -9.61 -5.21 3.27
C LEU A 156 -9.27 -3.76 2.94
N GLY A 157 -9.92 -3.14 1.96
CA GLY A 157 -9.77 -1.73 1.61
C GLY A 157 -11.03 -0.93 1.92
N SER A 158 -10.87 0.27 2.50
CA SER A 158 -11.96 1.25 2.58
C SER A 158 -12.69 1.41 1.25
N ASN A 159 -13.99 1.69 1.31
CA ASN A 159 -14.83 1.83 0.10
C ASN A 159 -14.26 2.90 -0.85
N ASP A 160 -13.60 3.93 -0.32
CA ASP A 160 -12.96 5.03 -1.07
C ASP A 160 -11.91 4.57 -2.11
N PHE A 161 -11.36 3.36 -2.00
CA PHE A 161 -10.42 2.83 -3.00
C PHE A 161 -11.09 2.37 -4.30
N TYR A 162 -12.41 2.22 -4.29
CA TYR A 162 -13.18 1.63 -5.36
C TYR A 162 -14.36 2.53 -5.75
N SER A 163 -14.75 2.50 -7.03
CA SER A 163 -15.95 3.21 -7.45
C SER A 163 -17.19 2.39 -7.13
N TYR A 164 -18.08 2.97 -6.34
CA TYR A 164 -19.42 2.46 -6.05
C TYR A 164 -20.50 3.21 -6.83
N ARG A 165 -20.11 4.02 -7.82
CA ARG A 165 -21.03 4.87 -8.59
C ARG A 165 -22.25 4.11 -9.11
N ASN A 166 -22.01 3.01 -9.81
CA ASN A 166 -23.08 2.17 -10.39
C ASN A 166 -24.03 1.62 -9.33
N GLU A 167 -23.53 1.30 -8.13
CA GLU A 167 -24.35 0.81 -7.03
C GLU A 167 -25.19 1.93 -6.41
N ILE A 168 -24.58 3.09 -6.20
CA ILE A 168 -25.25 4.28 -5.65
C ILE A 168 -26.36 4.75 -6.61
N GLU A 169 -26.05 4.84 -7.91
CA GLU A 169 -27.03 5.19 -8.95
C GLU A 169 -28.16 4.16 -9.04
N ARG A 170 -27.86 2.85 -8.97
CA ARG A 170 -28.89 1.79 -8.95
C ARG A 170 -29.82 1.88 -7.74
N ARG A 171 -29.32 2.37 -6.61
CA ARG A 171 -30.11 2.61 -5.39
C ARG A 171 -30.89 3.94 -5.44
N GLY A 172 -30.76 4.73 -6.51
CA GLY A 172 -31.40 6.03 -6.64
C GLY A 172 -30.86 7.08 -5.66
N LEU A 173 -29.64 6.87 -5.15
CA LEU A 173 -28.99 7.77 -4.19
C LEU A 173 -28.17 8.84 -4.93
N PRO A 174 -28.04 10.06 -4.37
CA PRO A 174 -27.23 11.10 -4.98
C PRO A 174 -25.74 10.76 -4.87
N LEU A 175 -24.91 11.22 -5.81
CA LEU A 175 -23.46 10.97 -5.83
C LEU A 175 -22.71 11.89 -4.86
N THR A 176 -22.93 11.66 -3.56
CA THR A 176 -22.30 12.44 -2.48
C THR A 176 -21.47 11.55 -1.54
N PRO A 177 -20.55 12.14 -0.76
CA PRO A 177 -19.81 11.41 0.27
C PRO A 177 -20.72 10.69 1.27
N GLU A 178 -21.88 11.27 1.61
CA GLU A 178 -22.84 10.68 2.54
C GLU A 178 -23.48 9.40 1.97
N SER A 179 -23.78 9.38 0.67
CA SER A 179 -24.27 8.17 0.00
C SER A 179 -23.24 7.05 0.03
N LEU A 180 -21.96 7.36 -0.21
CA LEU A 180 -20.88 6.37 -0.09
C LEU A 180 -20.72 5.89 1.36
N ALA A 181 -20.81 6.80 2.33
CA ALA A 181 -20.75 6.48 3.77
C ALA A 181 -21.95 5.65 4.26
N SER A 182 -23.08 5.67 3.54
CA SER A 182 -24.24 4.83 3.83
C SER A 182 -24.02 3.35 3.50
N LEU A 183 -23.04 3.03 2.66
CA LEU A 183 -22.67 1.65 2.37
C LEU A 183 -21.91 1.04 3.56
N PRO A 184 -22.15 -0.25 3.89
CA PRO A 184 -21.35 -0.92 4.92
C PRO A 184 -19.84 -0.80 4.65
N PRO A 185 -19.01 -0.60 5.69
CA PRO A 185 -17.56 -0.65 5.52
C PRO A 185 -17.13 -1.97 4.89
N PHE A 186 -16.19 -1.91 3.95
CA PHE A 186 -15.69 -3.08 3.22
C PHE A 186 -16.80 -3.78 2.41
N SER A 187 -17.64 -2.99 1.74
CA SER A 187 -18.67 -3.54 0.84
C SER A 187 -18.06 -4.35 -0.30
N SER A 188 -18.86 -5.26 -0.86
CA SER A 188 -18.46 -6.03 -2.03
C SER A 188 -18.20 -5.09 -3.22
N ILE A 189 -17.05 -5.25 -3.87
CA ILE A 189 -16.64 -4.38 -4.96
C ILE A 189 -17.49 -4.69 -6.19
N THR A 190 -18.10 -3.66 -6.77
CA THR A 190 -18.72 -3.76 -8.08
C THR A 190 -17.65 -3.84 -9.16
N PHE A 191 -17.75 -4.84 -10.03
CA PHE A 191 -16.94 -4.90 -11.25
C PHE A 191 -17.57 -4.01 -12.31
N ASN A 192 -16.73 -3.38 -13.14
CA ASN A 192 -17.21 -2.83 -14.40
C ASN A 192 -17.70 -4.01 -15.24
N ALA A 193 -19.01 -4.05 -15.51
CA ALA A 193 -19.51 -4.86 -16.59
C ALA A 193 -19.11 -4.13 -17.87
N ASP A 194 -18.17 -4.70 -18.63
CA ASP A 194 -17.88 -4.18 -19.96
C ASP A 194 -19.17 -4.19 -20.79
N GLY A 195 -19.30 -3.16 -21.62
CA GLY A 195 -20.51 -2.82 -22.35
C GLY A 195 -21.03 -3.93 -23.26
N ALA A 196 -22.17 -3.64 -23.89
CA ALA A 196 -22.94 -4.51 -24.77
C ALA A 196 -22.21 -5.08 -26.01
N ASP A 197 -20.89 -4.98 -26.13
CA ASP A 197 -20.10 -5.61 -27.18
C ASP A 197 -19.32 -6.80 -26.59
N GLY A 198 -19.61 -8.00 -27.09
CA GLY A 198 -19.07 -9.30 -26.66
C GLY A 198 -17.56 -9.49 -26.86
N GLY A 199 -16.75 -8.55 -26.40
CA GLY A 199 -15.31 -8.64 -26.26
C GLY A 199 -14.94 -9.36 -24.96
N ASN A 200 -13.94 -10.22 -25.05
CA ASN A 200 -13.43 -11.09 -23.99
C ASN A 200 -12.63 -10.30 -22.92
N CYS A 201 -13.15 -9.17 -22.44
CA CYS A 201 -12.50 -8.32 -21.44
C CYS A 201 -12.89 -8.80 -20.03
N LYS A 202 -11.88 -9.06 -19.19
CA LYS A 202 -12.10 -9.51 -17.82
C LYS A 202 -12.71 -8.36 -17.00
N PRO A 203 -13.72 -8.63 -16.14
CA PRO A 203 -14.31 -7.60 -15.30
C PRO A 203 -13.24 -6.84 -14.52
N GLU A 204 -13.05 -5.56 -14.83
CA GLU A 204 -12.07 -4.71 -14.17
C GLU A 204 -12.66 -4.11 -12.90
N VAL A 205 -11.89 -4.18 -11.81
CA VAL A 205 -12.23 -3.48 -10.57
C VAL A 205 -12.09 -1.98 -10.81
N ALA A 206 -13.19 -1.23 -10.69
CA ALA A 206 -13.17 0.22 -10.80
C ALA A 206 -12.39 0.83 -9.61
N LYS A 207 -11.18 1.32 -9.87
CA LYS A 207 -10.30 1.94 -8.86
C LYS A 207 -10.38 3.46 -8.95
N THR A 208 -10.35 4.13 -7.81
CA THR A 208 -10.44 5.60 -7.71
C THR A 208 -9.11 6.34 -7.92
N GLY A 209 -8.00 5.60 -8.07
CA GLY A 209 -6.66 6.18 -8.25
C GLY A 209 -5.91 6.53 -6.94
N LEU A 210 -6.51 6.23 -5.77
CA LEU A 210 -5.91 6.46 -4.44
C LEU A 210 -4.69 5.59 -4.12
N GLY A 211 -4.20 4.78 -5.07
CA GLY A 211 -3.04 3.91 -4.87
C GLY A 211 -3.34 2.64 -4.09
N SER A 212 -4.48 1.98 -4.36
CA SER A 212 -4.91 0.76 -3.66
C SER A 212 -3.86 -0.35 -3.66
N SER A 213 -3.11 -0.54 -4.76
CA SER A 213 -2.03 -1.54 -4.79
C SER A 213 -0.86 -1.20 -3.86
N ALA A 214 -0.44 0.07 -3.79
CA ALA A 214 0.61 0.51 -2.89
C ALA A 214 0.18 0.36 -1.43
N ALA A 215 -1.02 0.87 -1.08
CA ALA A 215 -1.56 0.75 0.27
C ALA A 215 -1.74 -0.72 0.70
N MET A 216 -2.26 -1.58 -0.19
CA MET A 216 -2.40 -3.02 0.07
C MET A 216 -1.04 -3.69 0.27
N THR A 217 -0.08 -3.50 -0.63
CA THR A 217 1.27 -4.08 -0.50
C THR A 217 1.94 -3.63 0.79
N THR A 218 1.89 -2.33 1.11
CA THR A 218 2.46 -1.78 2.34
C THR A 218 1.82 -2.38 3.58
N ALA A 219 0.48 -2.48 3.64
CA ALA A 219 -0.21 -3.08 4.77
C ALA A 219 0.20 -4.55 4.96
N VAL A 220 0.21 -5.35 3.88
CA VAL A 220 0.59 -6.77 3.94
C VAL A 220 2.05 -6.95 4.37
N VAL A 221 2.98 -6.19 3.80
CA VAL A 221 4.40 -6.24 4.19
C VAL A 221 4.60 -5.82 5.64
N ALA A 222 3.95 -4.73 6.08
CA ALA A 222 4.02 -4.29 7.47
C ALA A 222 3.50 -5.37 8.43
N ALA A 223 2.37 -6.02 8.10
CA ALA A 223 1.83 -7.10 8.92
C ALA A 223 2.74 -8.32 8.94
N LEU A 224 3.31 -8.71 7.78
CA LEU A 224 4.21 -9.86 7.69
C LEU A 224 5.48 -9.61 8.49
N LEU A 225 6.17 -8.51 8.26
CA LEU A 225 7.41 -8.19 8.97
C LEU A 225 7.18 -8.10 10.49
N HIS A 226 6.04 -7.57 10.93
CA HIS A 226 5.70 -7.52 12.35
C HIS A 226 5.36 -8.91 12.92
N TYR A 227 4.55 -9.70 12.19
CA TYR A 227 4.19 -11.07 12.59
C TYR A 227 5.42 -11.99 12.67
N LEU A 228 6.39 -11.81 11.77
CA LEU A 228 7.64 -12.56 11.74
C LEU A 228 8.70 -12.03 12.74
N ASP A 229 8.38 -11.03 13.57
CA ASP A 229 9.29 -10.36 14.54
C ASP A 229 10.51 -9.67 13.90
N VAL A 230 10.40 -9.24 12.64
CA VAL A 230 11.43 -8.46 11.93
C VAL A 230 11.37 -6.99 12.34
N VAL A 231 10.16 -6.46 12.57
CA VAL A 231 9.91 -5.06 12.97
C VAL A 231 8.92 -4.98 14.14
N LYS A 232 9.01 -3.92 14.94
CA LYS A 232 8.09 -3.66 16.08
C LYS A 232 7.34 -2.36 15.89
N LEU A 233 6.32 -2.41 15.04
CA LEU A 233 5.44 -1.29 14.77
C LEU A 233 4.62 -0.94 16.02
N SER A 234 4.76 0.29 16.49
CA SER A 234 4.06 0.78 17.68
C SER A 234 2.70 1.38 17.31
N SER A 235 1.69 1.16 18.14
CA SER A 235 0.37 1.78 17.99
C SER A 235 0.28 3.16 18.66
N SER A 236 1.39 3.71 19.16
CA SER A 236 1.37 4.96 19.94
C SER A 236 1.04 6.14 19.04
N LYS A 237 0.08 6.97 19.48
CA LYS A 237 -0.35 8.19 18.80
C LYS A 237 0.61 9.37 19.03
N ASP A 238 1.62 9.20 19.88
CA ASP A 238 2.58 10.25 20.20
C ASP A 238 3.67 10.32 19.11
N TYR A 239 3.41 11.12 18.08
CA TYR A 239 4.33 11.45 16.99
C TYR A 239 5.72 11.92 17.45
N ARG A 240 5.85 12.40 18.70
CA ARG A 240 7.08 12.95 19.27
C ARG A 240 8.09 11.88 19.71
N GLU A 241 7.70 10.61 19.78
CA GLU A 241 8.58 9.48 20.06
C GLU A 241 8.48 8.39 18.97
N ARG A 242 8.67 8.74 17.68
CA ARG A 242 8.86 7.72 16.63
C ARG A 242 10.19 6.98 16.86
N LYS A 243 10.16 5.97 17.74
CA LYS A 243 11.26 5.01 17.95
C LYS A 243 11.32 3.95 16.84
N ASP A 244 10.37 3.96 15.92
CA ASP A 244 10.15 2.99 14.86
C ASP A 244 10.65 3.44 13.49
N VAL A 245 11.46 4.50 13.38
CA VAL A 245 11.96 4.99 12.07
C VAL A 245 12.68 3.89 11.29
N ALA A 246 13.57 3.14 11.96
CA ALA A 246 14.29 2.03 11.31
C ALA A 246 13.35 0.89 10.89
N ASP A 247 12.29 0.64 11.66
CA ASP A 247 11.28 -0.36 11.35
C ASP A 247 10.41 0.08 10.16
N LEU A 248 10.02 1.35 10.10
CA LEU A 248 9.32 1.94 8.96
C LEU A 248 10.19 1.93 7.70
N ASP A 249 11.49 2.21 7.82
CA ASP A 249 12.44 2.12 6.72
C ASP A 249 12.54 0.69 6.19
N MET A 250 12.56 -0.30 7.08
CA MET A 250 12.52 -1.71 6.70
C MET A 250 11.22 -2.02 5.95
N VAL A 251 10.05 -1.59 6.46
CA VAL A 251 8.76 -1.74 5.76
C VAL A 251 8.80 -1.08 4.38
N HIS A 252 9.29 0.15 4.27
CA HIS A 252 9.39 0.89 3.01
C HIS A 252 10.25 0.15 1.99
N LYS A 253 11.46 -0.26 2.35
CA LYS A 253 12.38 -0.96 1.43
C LYS A 253 11.76 -2.24 0.89
N ILE A 254 11.16 -3.07 1.76
CA ILE A 254 10.56 -4.33 1.37
C ILE A 254 9.29 -4.12 0.55
N ALA A 255 8.40 -3.22 0.98
CA ALA A 255 7.15 -2.92 0.27
C ALA A 255 7.42 -2.29 -1.10
N GLN A 256 8.39 -1.38 -1.19
CA GLN A 256 8.72 -0.70 -2.43
C GLN A 256 9.32 -1.67 -3.45
N THR A 257 10.21 -2.56 -3.01
CA THR A 257 10.77 -3.61 -3.86
C THR A 257 9.68 -4.57 -4.33
N ALA A 258 8.87 -5.11 -3.41
CA ALA A 258 7.78 -6.02 -3.77
C ALA A 258 6.80 -5.38 -4.77
N HIS A 259 6.45 -4.11 -4.56
CA HIS A 259 5.56 -3.36 -5.44
C HIS A 259 6.16 -3.11 -6.83
N CYS A 260 7.43 -2.68 -6.91
CA CYS A 260 8.13 -2.47 -8.19
C CYS A 260 8.17 -3.75 -9.04
N ILE A 261 8.45 -4.89 -8.43
CA ILE A 261 8.53 -6.18 -9.12
C ILE A 261 7.14 -6.64 -9.55
N SER A 262 6.14 -6.49 -8.68
CA SER A 262 4.73 -6.78 -9.01
C SER A 262 4.23 -5.95 -10.19
N GLN A 263 4.69 -4.71 -10.34
CA GLN A 263 4.37 -3.83 -11.45
C GLN A 263 5.21 -4.08 -12.71
N GLY A 264 6.30 -4.84 -12.62
CA GLY A 264 7.25 -5.07 -13.71
C GLY A 264 8.05 -3.82 -14.12
N LYS A 265 8.10 -2.78 -13.28
CA LYS A 265 8.85 -1.54 -13.55
C LYS A 265 9.21 -0.81 -12.27
N VAL A 266 10.29 -0.02 -12.32
CA VAL A 266 10.62 0.93 -11.25
C VAL A 266 9.82 2.22 -11.45
N GLY A 267 8.79 2.42 -10.61
CA GLY A 267 8.03 3.66 -10.55
C GLY A 267 8.81 4.81 -9.87
N SER A 268 8.11 5.89 -9.53
CA SER A 268 8.64 6.96 -8.67
C SER A 268 8.77 6.51 -7.21
N GLY A 269 7.87 5.64 -6.74
CA GLY A 269 7.86 5.13 -5.36
C GLY A 269 7.15 6.03 -4.33
N PHE A 270 6.60 7.16 -4.76
CA PHE A 270 5.91 8.08 -3.85
C PHE A 270 4.65 7.46 -3.21
N ASP A 271 4.02 6.51 -3.90
CA ASP A 271 2.79 5.87 -3.47
C ASP A 271 3.02 4.89 -2.32
N VAL A 272 4.04 4.04 -2.41
CA VAL A 272 4.46 3.17 -1.31
C VAL A 272 5.07 4.01 -0.18
N SER A 273 5.93 4.99 -0.51
CA SER A 273 6.56 5.85 0.50
C SER A 273 5.53 6.61 1.34
N SER A 274 4.50 7.21 0.72
CA SER A 274 3.44 7.91 1.48
C SER A 274 2.52 6.94 2.24
N ALA A 275 2.36 5.70 1.78
CA ALA A 275 1.66 4.66 2.52
C ALA A 275 2.43 4.20 3.78
N VAL A 276 3.75 4.41 3.85
CA VAL A 276 4.57 4.12 5.02
C VAL A 276 4.70 5.34 5.94
N TYR A 277 5.17 6.46 5.39
CA TYR A 277 5.58 7.62 6.19
C TYR A 277 4.47 8.66 6.38
N GLY A 278 3.41 8.61 5.58
CA GLY A 278 2.30 9.56 5.59
C GLY A 278 2.46 10.68 4.56
N SER A 279 1.85 11.83 4.85
CA SER A 279 1.92 13.01 3.99
C SER A 279 3.32 13.61 3.97
N GLN A 280 3.82 13.91 2.78
CA GLN A 280 5.22 14.27 2.59
C GLN A 280 5.47 15.03 1.29
N ARG A 281 6.54 15.81 1.29
CA ARG A 281 7.29 16.15 0.08
C ARG A 281 8.26 15.00 -0.21
N TYR A 282 8.20 14.48 -1.42
CA TYR A 282 8.93 13.29 -1.83
C TYR A 282 9.80 13.52 -3.05
N VAL A 283 11.06 13.07 -3.01
CA VAL A 283 11.92 12.88 -4.19
C VAL A 283 12.23 11.40 -4.34
N ARG A 284 12.06 10.87 -5.55
CA ARG A 284 12.28 9.45 -5.85
C ARG A 284 13.71 8.99 -5.56
N PHE A 285 13.85 7.73 -5.15
CA PHE A 285 15.14 7.05 -5.12
C PHE A 285 15.69 6.81 -6.54
N SER A 286 17.01 6.63 -6.60
CA SER A 286 17.76 6.20 -7.77
C SER A 286 17.45 4.72 -8.08
N PRO A 287 16.96 4.38 -9.30
CA PRO A 287 16.47 3.04 -9.64
C PRO A 287 17.44 1.88 -9.35
N GLU A 288 18.74 2.18 -9.34
CA GLU A 288 19.85 1.24 -9.15
C GLU A 288 19.80 0.53 -7.79
N VAL A 289 19.14 1.11 -6.78
CA VAL A 289 19.01 0.47 -5.46
C VAL A 289 18.10 -0.78 -5.48
N ILE A 290 17.26 -0.93 -6.51
CA ILE A 290 16.34 -2.08 -6.69
C ILE A 290 16.68 -2.88 -7.96
N SER A 291 17.60 -2.41 -8.81
CA SER A 291 17.89 -3.05 -10.11
C SER A 291 18.40 -4.50 -9.97
N SER A 292 19.12 -4.83 -8.89
CA SER A 292 19.58 -6.19 -8.59
C SER A 292 18.44 -7.20 -8.44
N THR A 293 17.22 -6.75 -8.11
CA THR A 293 16.04 -7.63 -8.05
C THR A 293 15.34 -7.86 -9.38
N GLN A 294 15.48 -6.92 -10.32
CA GLN A 294 14.91 -7.04 -11.66
C GLN A 294 15.80 -7.89 -12.58
N ILE A 295 17.11 -7.91 -12.27
CA ILE A 295 18.14 -8.68 -12.97
C ILE A 295 18.60 -9.84 -12.06
N ALA A 296 17.69 -10.44 -11.30
CA ALA A 296 18.02 -11.65 -10.56
C ALA A 296 18.34 -12.77 -11.57
N ASP A 297 19.61 -12.88 -11.95
CA ASP A 297 20.17 -14.12 -12.43
C ASP A 297 19.80 -15.17 -11.39
N LYS A 298 19.14 -16.25 -11.82
CA LYS A 298 18.62 -17.33 -10.96
C LYS A 298 19.68 -18.01 -10.08
N ALA A 299 20.92 -17.55 -10.11
CA ALA A 299 22.06 -18.03 -9.36
C ALA A 299 22.16 -17.47 -7.93
N VAL A 300 21.63 -16.26 -7.64
CA VAL A 300 21.77 -15.65 -6.30
C VAL A 300 20.54 -15.95 -5.43
N PRO A 301 20.70 -16.51 -4.22
CA PRO A 301 19.60 -16.72 -3.28
C PRO A 301 18.90 -15.41 -2.90
N LEU A 302 17.57 -15.42 -2.86
CA LEU A 302 16.77 -14.23 -2.56
C LEU A 302 17.15 -13.54 -1.23
N PRO A 303 17.43 -14.24 -0.11
CA PRO A 303 17.87 -13.59 1.14
C PRO A 303 19.16 -12.75 1.00
N ASP A 304 20.07 -13.15 0.11
CA ASP A 304 21.32 -12.41 -0.13
C ASP A 304 21.02 -11.11 -0.88
N VAL A 305 20.16 -11.18 -1.92
CA VAL A 305 19.65 -9.99 -2.63
C VAL A 305 18.96 -9.04 -1.66
N LEU A 306 18.14 -9.55 -0.74
CA LEU A 306 17.47 -8.73 0.27
C LEU A 306 18.45 -8.09 1.26
N THR A 307 19.55 -8.77 1.59
CA THR A 307 20.62 -8.19 2.42
C THR A 307 21.22 -6.96 1.76
N GLU A 308 21.46 -7.01 0.44
CA GLU A 308 21.94 -5.87 -0.34
C GLU A 308 20.92 -4.73 -0.38
N ILE A 309 19.63 -5.01 -0.59
CA ILE A 309 18.58 -3.98 -0.63
C ILE A 309 18.42 -3.27 0.72
N VAL A 310 18.43 -4.04 1.80
CA VAL A 310 18.25 -3.52 3.16
C VAL A 310 19.44 -2.63 3.55
N ARG A 311 20.66 -3.05 3.19
CA ARG A 311 21.90 -2.28 3.42
C ARG A 311 22.16 -1.20 2.36
N GLY A 312 21.43 -1.25 1.25
CA GLY A 312 21.59 -0.34 0.12
C GLY A 312 21.37 1.12 0.51
N LYS A 313 22.02 2.03 -0.22
CA LYS A 313 21.88 3.46 0.00
C LYS A 313 20.65 3.99 -0.75
N TRP A 314 19.52 4.01 -0.04
CA TRP A 314 18.29 4.59 -0.54
C TRP A 314 18.35 6.11 -0.47
N ASP A 315 18.58 6.76 -1.61
CA ASP A 315 18.80 8.21 -1.72
C ASP A 315 17.53 9.03 -2.01
N HIS A 316 16.36 8.43 -1.80
CA HIS A 316 15.10 9.18 -1.72
C HIS A 316 15.16 10.25 -0.62
N ASP A 317 14.41 11.33 -0.83
CA ASP A 317 14.27 12.42 0.13
C ASP A 317 12.81 12.50 0.55
N THR A 318 12.57 12.56 1.86
CA THR A 318 11.23 12.67 2.44
C THR A 318 11.25 13.78 3.49
N ILE A 319 10.37 14.75 3.31
CA ILE A 319 10.17 15.84 4.27
C ILE A 319 8.69 15.83 4.65
N GLU A 320 8.40 15.77 5.95
CA GLU A 320 7.03 15.77 6.44
C GLU A 320 6.27 16.99 5.93
N PHE A 321 5.07 16.75 5.40
CA PHE A 321 4.23 17.80 4.85
C PHE A 321 2.80 17.61 5.33
N SER A 322 2.12 18.71 5.66
CA SER A 322 0.69 18.72 5.95
C SER A 322 0.06 19.95 5.33
N LEU A 323 -1.22 19.84 4.99
CA LEU A 323 -1.98 21.02 4.60
C LEU A 323 -2.01 22.03 5.74
N PRO A 324 -2.01 23.34 5.43
CA PRO A 324 -2.24 24.36 6.44
C PRO A 324 -3.54 24.10 7.20
N PRO A 325 -3.59 24.41 8.52
CA PRO A 325 -4.80 24.23 9.31
C PRO A 325 -6.02 24.88 8.67
N LEU A 326 -7.22 24.33 8.87
CA LEU A 326 -8.46 24.84 8.27
C LEU A 326 -8.56 24.71 6.73
N MET A 327 -7.61 24.05 6.08
CA MET A 327 -7.73 23.61 4.68
C MET A 327 -8.15 22.15 4.61
N THR A 328 -9.04 21.82 3.67
CA THR A 328 -9.52 20.45 3.44
C THR A 328 -9.37 20.09 1.97
N LEU A 329 -8.76 18.94 1.67
CA LEU A 329 -8.72 18.38 0.33
C LEU A 329 -10.01 17.59 0.07
N LEU A 330 -10.75 17.96 -0.96
CA LEU A 330 -11.88 17.20 -1.48
C LEU A 330 -11.45 16.46 -2.74
N LEU A 331 -11.81 15.18 -2.83
CA LEU A 331 -11.45 14.32 -3.96
C LEU A 331 -12.71 13.93 -4.73
N GLY A 332 -12.72 14.26 -6.01
CA GLY A 332 -13.77 13.86 -6.94
C GLY A 332 -13.30 12.71 -7.82
N GLU A 333 -14.08 11.63 -7.88
CA GLU A 333 -13.87 10.54 -8.83
C GLU A 333 -14.67 10.83 -10.11
N PRO A 334 -14.05 10.76 -11.32
CA PRO A 334 -14.74 11.11 -12.57
C PRO A 334 -15.84 10.11 -12.98
N GLY A 335 -15.95 8.93 -12.35
CA GLY A 335 -17.06 7.99 -12.53
C GLY A 335 -16.87 6.95 -13.64
N THR A 336 -16.09 7.25 -14.69
CA THR A 336 -15.86 6.35 -15.82
C THR A 336 -14.42 6.45 -16.33
N GLY A 337 -13.85 5.30 -16.73
CA GLY A 337 -12.53 5.22 -17.37
C GLY A 337 -11.36 5.25 -16.38
N GLY A 338 -10.81 4.08 -16.07
CA GLY A 338 -9.46 4.01 -15.51
C GLY A 338 -8.45 4.44 -16.57
N SER A 339 -7.55 5.37 -16.24
CA SER A 339 -6.44 5.68 -17.15
C SER A 339 -5.35 4.63 -17.02
N SER A 340 -4.94 4.03 -18.14
CA SER A 340 -3.77 3.16 -18.16
C SER A 340 -2.52 4.02 -17.93
N THR A 341 -2.08 4.13 -16.68
CA THR A 341 -0.90 4.91 -16.29
C THR A 341 0.35 4.58 -17.12
N PRO A 342 0.65 3.30 -17.47
CA PRO A 342 1.76 2.99 -18.37
C PRO A 342 1.64 3.63 -19.76
N SER A 343 0.43 3.65 -20.34
CA SER A 343 0.17 4.25 -21.65
C SER A 343 0.42 5.76 -21.63
N MET A 344 -0.10 6.47 -20.61
CA MET A 344 0.09 7.92 -20.50
C MET A 344 1.55 8.31 -20.27
N VAL A 345 2.27 7.59 -19.40
CA VAL A 345 3.71 7.83 -19.18
C VAL A 345 4.50 7.57 -20.47
N GLY A 346 4.14 6.54 -21.24
CA GLY A 346 4.73 6.26 -22.54
C GLY A 346 4.51 7.40 -23.55
N ALA A 347 3.29 7.93 -23.61
CA ALA A 347 2.95 9.05 -24.48
C ALA A 347 3.74 10.32 -24.12
N VAL A 348 3.84 10.64 -22.83
CA VAL A 348 4.64 11.77 -22.34
C VAL A 348 6.12 11.61 -22.70
N LYS A 349 6.71 10.43 -22.49
CA LYS A 349 8.10 10.15 -22.86
C LYS A 349 8.33 10.26 -24.38
N LYS A 350 7.38 9.79 -25.18
CA LYS A 350 7.44 9.91 -26.65
C LYS A 350 7.42 11.40 -27.06
N TRP A 351 6.55 12.19 -26.44
CA TRP A 351 6.46 13.63 -26.69
C TRP A 351 7.76 14.36 -26.31
N GLN A 352 8.34 14.08 -25.13
CA GLN A 352 9.62 14.66 -24.71
C GLN A 352 10.74 14.40 -25.73
N LYS A 353 10.79 13.18 -26.29
CA LYS A 353 11.76 12.83 -27.34
C LYS A 353 11.50 13.54 -28.67
N SER A 354 10.24 13.76 -29.04
CA SER A 354 9.88 14.41 -30.30
C SER A 354 10.11 15.92 -30.31
N ASP A 355 10.05 16.57 -29.15
CA ASP A 355 10.27 18.03 -29.02
C ASP A 355 11.04 18.35 -27.71
N PRO A 356 12.37 18.14 -27.69
CA PRO A 356 13.17 18.28 -26.47
C PRO A 356 13.15 19.71 -25.90
N GLN A 357 13.18 20.73 -26.77
CA GLN A 357 13.26 22.12 -26.31
C GLN A 357 11.95 22.58 -25.66
N LYS A 358 10.81 22.30 -26.30
CA LYS A 358 9.50 22.67 -25.75
C LYS A 358 9.16 21.84 -24.52
N SER A 359 9.52 20.56 -24.52
CA SER A 359 9.28 19.70 -23.37
C SER A 359 10.11 20.13 -22.15
N LEU A 360 11.37 20.52 -22.34
CA LEU A 360 12.21 21.08 -21.29
C LEU A 360 11.64 22.39 -20.73
N ASP A 361 11.21 23.33 -21.60
CA ASP A 361 10.59 24.58 -21.15
C ASP A 361 9.30 24.33 -20.36
N THR A 362 8.46 23.40 -20.82
CA THR A 362 7.25 22.98 -20.12
C THR A 362 7.58 22.33 -18.77
N TRP A 363 8.57 21.45 -18.72
CA TRP A 363 9.05 20.80 -17.49
C TRP A 363 9.50 21.84 -16.47
N ARG A 364 10.31 22.82 -16.90
CA ARG A 364 10.79 23.90 -16.04
C ARG A 364 9.63 24.71 -15.46
N LYS A 365 8.69 25.16 -16.31
CA LYS A 365 7.51 25.93 -15.87
C LYS A 365 6.65 25.16 -14.88
N LEU A 366 6.45 23.86 -15.11
CA LEU A 366 5.74 22.99 -14.16
C LEU A 366 6.49 22.84 -12.84
N SER A 367 7.81 22.69 -12.88
CA SER A 367 8.65 22.58 -11.68
C SER A 367 8.63 23.87 -10.85
N GLU A 368 8.74 25.03 -11.51
CA GLU A 368 8.63 26.35 -10.88
C GLU A 368 7.24 26.55 -10.26
N ALA A 369 6.16 26.21 -10.97
CA ALA A 369 4.79 26.30 -10.45
C ALA A 369 4.56 25.37 -9.24
N ASN A 370 5.06 24.13 -9.31
CA ASN A 370 4.98 23.18 -8.18
C ASN A 370 5.72 23.73 -6.95
N SER A 371 6.91 24.28 -7.15
CA SER A 371 7.73 24.88 -6.08
C SER A 371 7.06 26.12 -5.49
N ALA A 372 6.45 26.97 -6.33
CA ALA A 372 5.71 28.13 -5.88
C ALA A 372 4.53 27.74 -4.99
N LEU A 373 3.75 26.72 -5.39
CA LEU A 373 2.64 26.22 -4.57
C LEU A 373 3.14 25.68 -3.22
N GLU A 374 4.20 24.88 -3.22
CA GLU A 374 4.82 24.36 -2.00
C GLU A 374 5.24 25.48 -1.05
N MET A 375 5.92 26.51 -1.56
CA MET A 375 6.34 27.67 -0.77
C MET A 375 5.15 28.40 -0.13
N GLN A 376 4.07 28.61 -0.88
CA GLN A 376 2.88 29.27 -0.36
C GLN A 376 2.17 28.45 0.72
N LEU A 377 2.04 27.13 0.53
CA LEU A 377 1.46 26.23 1.54
C LEU A 377 2.31 26.22 2.82
N ASN A 378 3.64 26.15 2.69
CA ASN A 378 4.53 26.22 3.84
C ASN A 378 4.46 27.57 4.57
N LEU A 379 4.33 28.68 3.83
CA LEU A 379 4.11 30.01 4.41
C LEU A 379 2.81 30.08 5.21
N LEU A 380 1.71 29.55 4.66
CA LEU A 380 0.43 29.48 5.37
C LEU A 380 0.52 28.64 6.64
N SER A 381 1.20 27.50 6.60
CA SER A 381 1.46 26.68 7.80
C SER A 381 2.31 27.41 8.84
N LYS A 382 3.27 28.24 8.41
CA LYS A 382 4.06 29.10 9.31
C LYS A 382 3.20 30.19 9.94
N LEU A 383 2.40 30.90 9.15
CA LEU A 383 1.47 31.93 9.62
C LEU A 383 0.43 31.37 10.60
N ALA A 384 -0.07 30.16 10.36
CA ALA A 384 -0.97 29.49 11.30
C ALA A 384 -0.31 29.23 12.66
N LYS A 385 0.97 28.89 12.70
CA LYS A 385 1.73 28.66 13.94
C LYS A 385 2.06 29.96 14.68
N GLU A 386 2.45 31.01 13.94
CA GLU A 386 2.95 32.26 14.52
C GLU A 386 1.83 33.28 14.81
N GLN A 387 0.76 33.29 14.01
CA GLN A 387 -0.28 34.31 14.01
C GLN A 387 -1.69 33.69 13.87
N TRP A 388 -2.01 32.72 14.72
CA TRP A 388 -3.25 31.92 14.62
C TRP A 388 -4.53 32.75 14.43
N ASN A 389 -4.74 33.81 15.21
CA ASN A 389 -5.97 34.60 15.15
C ASN A 389 -6.11 35.35 13.80
N ALA A 390 -5.03 35.96 13.31
CA ALA A 390 -5.04 36.64 12.02
C ALA A 390 -5.20 35.65 10.87
N TYR A 391 -4.45 34.54 10.91
CA TYR A 391 -4.56 33.44 9.95
C TYR A 391 -5.99 32.92 9.86
N LYS A 392 -6.58 32.55 11.00
CA LYS A 392 -7.95 32.03 11.07
C LYS A 392 -8.96 33.03 10.52
N SER A 393 -8.86 34.30 10.91
CA SER A 393 -9.76 35.35 10.43
C SER A 393 -9.69 35.51 8.90
N VAL A 394 -8.49 35.43 8.31
CA VAL A 394 -8.33 35.52 6.85
C VAL A 394 -8.92 34.29 6.17
N ILE A 395 -8.60 33.08 6.63
CA ILE A 395 -9.15 31.85 6.05
C ILE A 395 -10.69 31.83 6.12
N GLU A 396 -11.27 32.24 7.25
CA GLU A 396 -12.72 32.35 7.41
C GLU A 396 -13.32 33.40 6.46
N SER A 397 -12.64 34.54 6.25
CA SER A 397 -13.11 35.57 5.30
C SER A 397 -13.02 35.12 3.83
N CYS A 398 -12.07 34.24 3.49
CA CYS A 398 -11.92 33.66 2.16
C CYS A 398 -12.86 32.45 1.94
N SER A 399 -13.42 31.87 2.99
CA SER A 399 -14.31 30.71 2.90
C SER A 399 -15.74 31.15 2.57
N ILE A 400 -16.12 31.06 1.30
CA ILE A 400 -17.50 31.32 0.85
C ILE A 400 -18.46 30.24 1.37
N LEU A 401 -17.98 28.99 1.43
CA LEU A 401 -18.70 27.83 1.95
C LEU A 401 -17.75 26.97 2.78
N ARG A 402 -18.28 26.33 3.83
CA ARG A 402 -17.57 25.26 4.54
C ARG A 402 -17.47 24.03 3.62
N SER A 403 -16.43 23.21 3.81
CA SER A 403 -16.19 22.01 2.99
C SER A 403 -17.38 21.04 2.98
N ASP A 404 -18.14 20.93 4.07
CA ASP A 404 -19.37 20.13 4.18
C ASP A 404 -20.57 20.70 3.40
N LYS A 405 -20.51 21.96 2.97
CA LYS A 405 -21.58 22.64 2.22
C LYS A 405 -21.35 22.71 0.72
N VAL A 406 -20.14 22.40 0.25
CA VAL A 406 -19.79 22.42 -1.18
C VAL A 406 -20.66 21.46 -2.00
N PHE A 407 -21.04 20.30 -1.44
CA PHE A 407 -21.88 19.31 -2.14
C PHE A 407 -23.39 19.49 -1.93
N LEU A 408 -23.80 20.29 -0.95
CA LEU A 408 -25.22 20.66 -0.75
C LEU A 408 -25.67 21.80 -1.66
N GLY A 409 -24.71 22.58 -2.19
CA GLY A 409 -24.98 23.76 -3.03
C GLY A 409 -25.10 23.49 -4.53
N ASN A 410 -24.74 22.31 -5.03
CA ASN A 410 -24.78 22.00 -6.46
C ASN A 410 -26.14 21.42 -6.89
N GLN A 411 -27.19 22.23 -6.74
CA GLN A 411 -28.21 22.39 -7.78
C GLN A 411 -27.81 23.60 -8.66
N LEU A 412 -26.61 23.55 -9.25
CA LEU A 412 -26.18 24.53 -10.25
C LEU A 412 -26.42 23.98 -11.66
#